data_AF-A0A7S6SIH0-F1
#
_entry.id   AF-A0A7S6SIH0-F1
#
_cell.length_a   1.000
_cell.length_b   1.000
_cell.length_c   1.000
_cell.angle_alpha   90.00
_cell.angle_beta   90.00
_cell.angle_gamma   90.00
#
_symmetry.space_group_name_H-M   'P 1'
#
loop_
_entity.id
_entity.type
_entity.pdbx_description
1 polymer ?
#
loop_
_entity_poly.entity_id
_entity_poly.type
_entity_poly.pdbx_seq_one_letter_code
_entity_poly.pdbx_strand_id
1 'polypeptide(L)'
;MEAFLVSTGVVALAEIGDKTQLLALVLAARFRKPVPIILGILVATLVNHALAGVVGAWVSALIGPVGMRWILGASFIAMGIWMLVPDRIDDGKDSTARFGVFGTTLVAFFLLEMGDKTQIATVALAAKYSALAAVVGGTTLGMMLANVPAVLLGEVAAKKLPVRAVHGIAAAIFLLLGVSLLFGFGSML
;
A
#
# COMPACT_ATOMS: atom_id res chain seq x y z
N MET A 1 14.33 10.21 -8.56
CA MET A 1 12.97 10.54 -9.02
C MET A 1 12.17 9.28 -9.32
N GLU A 2 12.71 8.33 -10.08
CA GLU A 2 12.02 7.07 -10.45
C GLU A 2 11.45 6.29 -9.24
N ALA A 3 12.27 6.00 -8.23
CA ALA A 3 11.85 5.23 -7.04
C ALA A 3 10.61 5.84 -6.36
N PHE A 4 10.53 7.16 -6.28
CA PHE A 4 9.40 7.88 -5.69
C PHE A 4 8.14 7.73 -6.55
N LEU A 5 8.24 7.97 -7.87
CA LEU A 5 7.10 7.92 -8.79
C LEU A 5 6.56 6.50 -8.96
N VAL A 6 7.44 5.51 -9.11
CA VAL A 6 7.06 4.09 -9.21
C VAL A 6 6.38 3.65 -7.91
N SER A 7 6.96 3.95 -6.75
CA SER A 7 6.36 3.60 -5.46
C SER A 7 5.01 4.27 -5.24
N THR A 8 4.87 5.53 -5.67
CA THR A 8 3.60 6.26 -5.63
C THR A 8 2.53 5.57 -6.47
N GLY A 9 2.83 5.30 -7.75
CA GLY A 9 1.87 4.68 -8.66
C GLY A 9 1.49 3.26 -8.24
N VAL A 10 2.47 2.47 -7.83
CA VAL A 10 2.27 1.08 -7.40
C VAL A 10 1.37 1.01 -6.18
N VAL A 11 1.65 1.80 -5.12
CA VAL A 11 0.83 1.78 -3.91
C VAL A 11 -0.54 2.42 -4.15
N ALA A 12 -0.62 3.52 -4.91
CA ALA A 12 -1.92 4.11 -5.24
C ALA A 12 -2.84 3.12 -5.97
N LEU A 13 -2.30 2.35 -6.92
CA LEU A 13 -3.08 1.35 -7.65
C LEU A 13 -3.46 0.14 -6.78
N ALA A 14 -2.56 -0.30 -5.90
CA ALA A 14 -2.83 -1.39 -4.98
C ALA A 14 -3.95 -1.03 -3.98
N GLU A 15 -3.99 0.23 -3.58
CA GLU A 15 -4.87 0.72 -2.51
C GLU A 15 -6.30 1.03 -2.97
N ILE A 16 -6.52 1.27 -4.27
CA ILE A 16 -7.86 1.56 -4.79
C ILE A 16 -8.76 0.33 -4.64
N GLY A 17 -9.79 0.46 -3.81
CA GLY A 17 -10.78 -0.57 -3.52
C GLY A 17 -10.37 -1.58 -2.45
N ASP A 18 -9.27 -1.32 -1.73
CA ASP A 18 -8.77 -2.20 -0.66
C ASP A 18 -9.46 -1.93 0.71
N LYS A 19 -9.21 -2.81 1.69
CA LYS A 19 -9.75 -2.75 3.07
C LYS A 19 -9.49 -1.42 3.73
N THR A 20 -8.30 -0.87 3.56
CA THR A 20 -7.87 0.43 4.11
C THR A 20 -8.69 1.59 3.51
N GLN A 21 -8.96 1.57 2.21
CA GLN A 21 -9.89 2.54 1.60
C GLN A 21 -11.34 2.37 2.07
N LEU A 22 -11.81 1.14 2.26
CA LEU A 22 -13.13 0.89 2.87
C LEU A 22 -13.18 1.40 4.32
N LEU A 23 -12.11 1.25 5.08
CA LEU A 23 -12.01 1.73 6.45
C LEU A 23 -12.04 3.26 6.48
N ALA A 24 -11.33 3.93 5.57
CA ALA A 24 -11.40 5.39 5.39
C ALA A 24 -12.85 5.86 5.19
N LEU A 25 -13.62 5.17 4.34
CA LEU A 25 -15.04 5.48 4.10
C LEU A 25 -15.89 5.31 5.35
N VAL A 26 -15.71 4.20 6.08
CA VAL A 26 -16.44 3.93 7.33
C VAL A 26 -16.13 5.00 8.38
N LEU A 27 -14.86 5.34 8.57
CA LEU A 27 -14.43 6.37 9.52
C LEU A 27 -14.94 7.76 9.13
N ALA A 28 -14.93 8.10 7.83
CA ALA A 28 -15.45 9.36 7.32
C ALA A 28 -16.97 9.47 7.54
N ALA A 29 -17.73 8.40 7.25
CA ALA A 29 -19.17 8.34 7.48
C ALA A 29 -19.52 8.42 8.98
N ARG A 30 -18.75 7.71 9.83
CA ARG A 30 -18.96 7.64 11.28
C ARG A 30 -18.63 8.95 11.98
N PHE A 31 -17.44 9.49 11.74
CA PHE A 31 -16.90 10.60 12.53
C PHE A 31 -17.13 11.97 11.90
N ARG A 32 -17.30 12.06 10.57
CA ARG A 32 -17.49 13.31 9.82
C ARG A 32 -16.43 14.39 10.13
N LYS A 33 -15.22 13.96 10.47
CA LYS A 33 -14.08 14.82 10.81
C LYS A 33 -12.89 14.45 9.91
N PRO A 34 -12.81 14.99 8.69
CA PRO A 34 -11.85 14.54 7.68
C PRO A 34 -10.40 14.79 8.09
N VAL A 35 -10.09 15.95 8.67
CA VAL A 35 -8.71 16.32 9.05
C VAL A 35 -8.06 15.33 10.02
N PRO A 36 -8.64 14.99 11.19
CA PRO A 36 -8.02 14.01 12.08
C PRO A 36 -7.95 12.60 11.49
N ILE A 37 -8.86 12.23 10.59
CA ILE A 37 -8.79 10.95 9.87
C ILE A 37 -7.58 10.96 8.93
N ILE A 38 -7.47 11.97 8.06
CA ILE A 38 -6.37 12.13 7.10
C ILE A 38 -5.00 12.13 7.82
N LEU A 39 -4.89 12.84 8.94
CA LEU A 39 -3.66 12.84 9.74
C LEU A 39 -3.38 11.48 10.38
N GLY A 40 -4.41 10.77 10.84
CA GLY A 40 -4.27 9.41 11.38
C GLY A 40 -3.75 8.42 10.34
N ILE A 41 -4.30 8.47 9.12
CA ILE A 41 -3.85 7.68 7.97
C ILE A 41 -2.39 8.02 7.66
N LEU A 42 -2.07 9.31 7.48
CA LEU A 42 -0.72 9.75 7.15
C LEU A 42 0.32 9.24 8.14
N VAL A 43 0.06 9.36 9.44
CA VAL A 43 1.01 8.92 10.47
C VAL A 43 1.11 7.41 10.52
N ALA A 44 0.00 6.68 10.46
CA ALA A 44 0.01 5.22 10.43
C ALA A 44 0.82 4.68 9.25
N THR A 45 0.50 5.16 8.05
CA THR A 45 1.17 4.79 6.80
C THR A 45 2.64 5.16 6.81
N LEU A 46 3.01 6.37 7.26
CA LEU A 46 4.41 6.78 7.31
C LEU A 46 5.23 5.84 8.20
N VAL A 47 4.71 5.48 9.37
CA VAL A 47 5.38 4.54 10.28
C VAL A 47 5.46 3.14 9.64
N ASN A 48 4.35 2.62 9.11
CA ASN A 48 4.31 1.30 8.49
C ASN A 48 5.26 1.18 7.29
N HIS A 49 5.23 2.15 6.40
CA HIS A 49 6.08 2.18 5.21
C HIS A 49 7.55 2.43 5.56
N ALA A 50 7.84 3.23 6.60
CA ALA A 50 9.21 3.37 7.09
C ALA A 50 9.75 2.04 7.64
N LEU A 51 8.96 1.33 8.44
CA LEU A 51 9.33 0.00 8.96
C LEU A 51 9.55 -1.00 7.82
N ALA A 52 8.60 -1.08 6.88
CA ALA A 52 8.72 -1.92 5.69
C ALA A 52 9.95 -1.57 4.84
N GLY A 53 10.20 -0.27 4.66
CA GLY A 53 11.34 0.21 3.91
C GLY A 53 12.67 -0.14 4.55
N VAL A 54 12.77 -0.02 5.88
CA VAL A 54 13.97 -0.43 6.65
C VAL A 54 14.19 -1.94 6.52
N VAL A 55 13.13 -2.75 6.63
CA VAL A 55 13.21 -4.20 6.39
C VAL A 55 13.71 -4.49 4.97
N GLY A 56 13.16 -3.83 3.95
CA GLY A 56 13.61 -3.98 2.57
C GLY A 56 15.08 -3.62 2.36
N ALA A 57 15.52 -2.49 2.94
CA ALA A 57 16.93 -2.09 2.90
C ALA A 57 17.85 -3.12 3.58
N TRP A 58 17.41 -3.68 4.71
CA TRP A 58 18.16 -4.72 5.43
C TRP A 58 18.23 -6.03 4.64
N VAL A 59 17.11 -6.47 4.05
CA VAL A 59 17.07 -7.64 3.15
C VAL A 59 18.03 -7.45 1.97
N SER A 60 18.10 -6.24 1.41
CA SER A 60 19.05 -5.94 0.33
C SER A 60 20.52 -5.96 0.73
N ALA A 61 20.84 -5.69 1.99
CA ALA A 61 22.23 -5.74 2.46
C ALA A 61 22.71 -7.19 2.69
N LEU A 62 21.80 -8.12 2.97
CA LEU A 62 22.13 -9.50 3.31
C LEU A 62 22.12 -10.45 2.11
N ILE A 63 21.38 -10.11 1.06
CA ILE A 63 21.07 -11.03 -0.04
C ILE A 63 21.77 -10.55 -1.32
N GLY A 64 22.57 -11.44 -1.92
CA GLY A 64 23.24 -11.17 -3.19
C GLY A 64 22.27 -10.96 -4.37
N PRO A 65 22.75 -10.42 -5.51
CA PRO A 65 21.90 -9.99 -6.63
C PRO A 65 20.98 -11.09 -7.19
N VAL A 66 21.47 -12.34 -7.22
CA VAL A 66 20.70 -13.50 -7.69
C VAL A 66 19.55 -13.81 -6.74
N GLY A 67 19.79 -13.84 -5.43
CA GLY A 67 18.75 -14.08 -4.43
C GLY A 67 17.70 -12.97 -4.44
N MET A 68 18.14 -11.71 -4.58
CA MET A 68 17.25 -10.56 -4.66
C MET A 68 16.31 -10.64 -5.86
N ARG A 69 16.82 -11.03 -7.04
CA ARG A 69 16.01 -11.24 -8.24
C ARG A 69 14.86 -12.23 -7.99
N TRP A 70 15.16 -13.36 -7.35
CA TRP A 70 14.14 -14.37 -7.01
C TRP A 70 13.13 -13.86 -5.98
N ILE A 71 13.59 -13.21 -4.93
CA ILE A 71 12.72 -12.69 -3.86
C ILE A 71 11.78 -11.62 -4.42
N LEU A 72 12.31 -10.63 -5.14
CA LEU A 72 11.50 -9.56 -5.73
C LEU A 72 10.53 -10.10 -6.78
N GLY A 73 11.02 -10.97 -7.67
CA GLY A 73 10.22 -11.60 -8.70
C GLY A 73 9.05 -12.39 -8.13
N ALA A 74 9.32 -13.25 -7.14
CA ALA A 74 8.31 -14.03 -6.45
C ALA A 74 7.33 -13.14 -5.67
N SER A 75 7.82 -12.11 -4.97
CA SER A 75 6.99 -11.19 -4.18
C SER A 75 6.01 -10.41 -5.06
N PHE A 76 6.47 -9.90 -6.21
CA PHE A 76 5.60 -9.19 -7.14
C PHE A 76 4.60 -10.12 -7.83
N ILE A 77 4.97 -11.36 -8.16
CA ILE A 77 4.01 -12.35 -8.68
C ILE A 77 2.96 -12.68 -7.62
N ALA A 78 3.38 -12.98 -6.39
CA ALA A 78 2.48 -13.29 -5.29
C ALA A 78 1.50 -12.14 -5.02
N MET A 79 2.01 -10.90 -5.00
CA MET A 79 1.20 -9.70 -4.84
C MET A 79 0.21 -9.54 -6.00
N GLY A 80 0.65 -9.70 -7.25
CA GLY A 80 -0.22 -9.62 -8.42
C GLY A 80 -1.36 -10.62 -8.39
N ILE A 81 -1.11 -11.85 -7.94
CA ILE A 81 -2.16 -12.86 -7.72
C ILE A 81 -3.09 -12.44 -6.57
N TRP A 82 -2.54 -11.93 -5.46
CA TRP A 82 -3.32 -11.51 -4.30
C TRP A 82 -4.21 -10.30 -4.58
N MET A 83 -3.83 -9.43 -5.51
CA MET A 83 -4.68 -8.31 -5.98
C MET A 83 -5.96 -8.78 -6.70
N LEU A 84 -6.00 -10.01 -7.22
CA LEU A 84 -7.20 -10.57 -7.86
C LEU A 84 -8.23 -11.09 -6.86
N VAL A 85 -7.85 -11.24 -5.59
CA VAL A 85 -8.75 -11.66 -4.51
C VAL A 85 -9.42 -10.41 -3.93
N PRO A 86 -10.75 -10.25 -4.08
CA PRO A 86 -11.44 -9.06 -3.60
C PRO A 86 -11.39 -8.95 -2.08
N ASP A 87 -11.01 -7.77 -1.61
CA ASP A 87 -10.97 -7.46 -0.19
C ASP A 87 -12.36 -7.11 0.36
N ARG A 88 -12.58 -7.47 1.62
CA ARG A 88 -13.77 -7.15 2.40
C ARG A 88 -13.33 -6.70 3.78
N ILE A 89 -14.05 -5.74 4.34
CA ILE A 89 -14.00 -5.47 5.78
C ILE A 89 -14.95 -6.46 6.45
N ASP A 90 -14.44 -7.23 7.41
CA ASP A 90 -15.31 -7.91 8.38
C ASP A 90 -15.87 -6.86 9.34
N ASP A 91 -17.18 -6.89 9.57
CA ASP A 91 -17.92 -6.00 10.47
C ASP A 91 -17.63 -6.31 11.97
N GLY A 92 -16.34 -6.51 12.30
CA GLY A 92 -15.85 -6.98 13.59
C GLY A 92 -15.76 -5.88 14.65
N LYS A 93 -16.68 -5.96 15.62
CA LYS A 93 -16.76 -5.32 16.96
C LYS A 93 -16.27 -3.88 17.07
N ASP A 94 -17.23 -2.99 17.34
CA ASP A 94 -17.03 -1.64 17.86
C ASP A 94 -15.83 -1.55 18.80
N SER A 95 -14.69 -1.12 18.25
CA SER A 95 -13.63 -0.53 19.05
C SER A 95 -14.26 0.72 19.66
N THR A 96 -14.62 0.62 20.95
CA THR A 96 -14.98 1.78 21.73
C THR A 96 -13.81 2.76 21.58
N ALA A 97 -14.09 3.94 21.03
CA ALA A 97 -13.09 4.96 20.73
C ALA A 97 -12.48 5.48 22.05
N ARG A 98 -11.58 4.68 22.64
CA ARG A 98 -10.83 5.03 23.84
C ARG A 98 -9.82 6.14 23.53
N PHE A 99 -9.50 6.30 22.25
CA PHE A 99 -8.68 7.34 21.66
C PHE A 99 -9.56 8.21 20.75
N GLY A 100 -9.36 9.54 20.73
CA GLY A 100 -10.11 10.42 19.83
C GLY A 100 -9.98 10.03 18.34
N VAL A 101 -10.71 10.70 17.44
CA VAL A 101 -10.81 10.32 16.01
C VAL A 101 -9.45 10.06 15.35
N PHE A 102 -8.45 10.91 15.62
CA PHE A 102 -7.08 10.71 15.14
C PHE A 102 -6.48 9.39 15.63
N GLY A 103 -6.52 9.13 16.93
CA GLY A 103 -5.93 7.93 17.53
C GLY A 103 -6.67 6.65 17.12
N THR A 104 -8.00 6.70 17.02
CA THR A 104 -8.79 5.58 16.47
C THR A 104 -8.36 5.28 15.04
N THR A 105 -8.22 6.31 14.19
CA THR A 105 -7.80 6.14 12.79
C THR A 105 -6.38 5.60 12.70
N LEU A 106 -5.45 6.18 13.45
CA LEU A 106 -4.04 5.79 13.47
C LEU A 106 -3.90 4.31 13.85
N VAL A 107 -4.51 3.88 14.95
CA VAL A 107 -4.39 2.49 15.41
C VAL A 107 -5.05 1.53 14.41
N ALA A 108 -6.23 1.88 13.89
CA ALA A 108 -6.95 1.03 12.95
C ALA A 108 -6.17 0.86 11.63
N PHE A 109 -5.69 1.95 11.02
CA PHE A 109 -4.87 1.89 9.81
C PHE A 109 -3.54 1.18 10.06
N PHE A 110 -2.88 1.48 11.18
CA PHE A 110 -1.61 0.85 11.52
C PHE A 110 -1.74 -0.67 11.56
N LEU A 111 -2.71 -1.17 12.34
CA LEU A 111 -2.94 -2.61 12.50
C LEU A 111 -3.43 -3.27 11.22
N LEU A 112 -4.26 -2.59 10.43
CA LEU A 112 -4.81 -3.16 9.20
C LEU A 112 -3.75 -3.31 8.10
N GLU A 113 -2.81 -2.37 7.99
CA GLU A 113 -1.69 -2.44 7.05
C GLU A 113 -0.56 -3.39 7.50
N MET A 114 -0.54 -3.84 8.76
CA MET A 114 0.49 -4.78 9.23
C MET A 114 0.34 -6.16 8.57
N GLY A 115 1.34 -6.50 7.75
CA GLY A 115 1.42 -7.75 7.00
C GLY A 115 0.65 -7.73 5.68
N ASP A 116 0.19 -6.57 5.22
CA ASP A 116 -0.64 -6.46 4.01
C ASP A 116 0.18 -6.37 2.71
N LYS A 117 -0.49 -6.51 1.57
CA LYS A 117 0.06 -6.49 0.20
C LYS A 117 0.89 -5.25 -0.07
N THR A 118 0.42 -4.08 0.38
CA THR A 118 1.12 -2.79 0.26
C THR A 118 2.42 -2.77 1.07
N GLN A 119 2.46 -3.43 2.24
CA GLN A 119 3.68 -3.57 3.03
C GLN A 119 4.71 -4.47 2.32
N ILE A 120 4.28 -5.60 1.76
CA ILE A 120 5.14 -6.49 0.96
C ILE A 120 5.71 -5.75 -0.26
N ALA A 121 4.87 -5.00 -0.97
CA ALA A 121 5.30 -4.18 -2.10
C ALA A 121 6.33 -3.11 -1.66
N THR A 122 6.14 -2.48 -0.51
CA THR A 122 7.07 -1.48 0.04
C THR A 122 8.42 -2.09 0.40
N VAL A 123 8.45 -3.27 1.03
CA VAL A 123 9.69 -4.03 1.30
C VAL A 123 10.42 -4.31 -0.02
N ALA A 124 9.71 -4.82 -1.02
CA ALA A 124 10.28 -5.16 -2.33
C ALA A 124 10.84 -3.91 -3.06
N LEU A 125 10.10 -2.81 -3.05
CA LEU A 125 10.53 -1.56 -3.67
C LEU A 125 11.75 -0.95 -2.96
N ALA A 126 11.79 -0.99 -1.63
CA ALA A 126 12.94 -0.51 -0.86
C ALA A 126 14.19 -1.37 -1.08
N ALA A 127 14.02 -2.69 -1.19
CA ALA A 127 15.10 -3.60 -1.51
C ALA A 127 15.62 -3.40 -2.95
N LYS A 128 14.74 -3.07 -3.92
CA LYS A 128 15.13 -2.80 -5.31
C LYS A 128 15.90 -1.48 -5.46
N TYR A 129 15.36 -0.39 -4.92
CA TYR A 129 15.83 0.95 -5.26
C TYR A 129 16.92 1.48 -4.34
N SER A 130 17.16 0.87 -3.18
CA SER A 130 18.14 1.33 -2.18
C SER A 130 18.00 2.83 -1.79
N ALA A 131 16.81 3.41 -2.01
CA ALA A 131 16.51 4.82 -1.85
C ALA A 131 15.36 5.00 -0.85
N LEU A 132 15.63 4.69 0.42
CA LEU A 132 14.62 4.57 1.48
C LEU A 132 13.66 5.76 1.55
N ALA A 133 14.18 6.98 1.63
CA ALA A 133 13.35 8.18 1.73
C ALA A 133 12.44 8.40 0.51
N ALA A 134 12.94 8.09 -0.69
CA ALA A 134 12.16 8.20 -1.92
C ALA A 134 11.04 7.15 -1.99
N VAL A 135 11.34 5.91 -1.58
CA VAL A 135 10.34 4.83 -1.53
C VAL A 135 9.28 5.15 -0.49
N VAL A 136 9.67 5.43 0.76
CA VAL A 136 8.73 5.75 1.86
C VAL A 136 7.88 6.98 1.52
N GLY A 137 8.49 8.03 0.98
CA GLY A 137 7.75 9.22 0.55
C GLY A 137 6.76 8.90 -0.57
N GLY A 138 7.17 8.09 -1.55
CA GLY A 138 6.34 7.70 -2.68
C GLY A 138 5.18 6.80 -2.27
N THR A 139 5.44 5.73 -1.52
CA THR A 139 4.39 4.83 -1.02
C THR A 139 3.40 5.55 -0.11
N THR A 140 3.88 6.44 0.76
CA THR A 140 3.02 7.28 1.59
C THR A 140 2.15 8.19 0.74
N LEU A 141 2.71 8.87 -0.28
CA LEU A 141 1.92 9.69 -1.18
C LEU A 141 0.87 8.85 -1.94
N GLY A 142 1.24 7.66 -2.42
CA GLY A 142 0.32 6.75 -3.10
C GLY A 142 -0.88 6.37 -2.23
N MET A 143 -0.61 6.03 -0.97
CA MET A 143 -1.65 5.73 0.02
C MET A 143 -2.60 6.91 0.26
N MET A 144 -2.04 8.12 0.41
CA MET A 144 -2.82 9.34 0.60
C MET A 144 -3.66 9.66 -0.64
N LEU A 145 -3.14 9.45 -1.84
CA LEU A 145 -3.88 9.67 -3.09
C LEU A 145 -5.10 8.74 -3.23
N ALA A 146 -5.03 7.52 -2.70
CA ALA A 146 -6.16 6.60 -2.71
C ALA A 146 -7.17 6.89 -1.57
N ASN A 147 -6.69 7.20 -0.36
CA ASN A 147 -7.54 7.31 0.83
C ASN A 147 -8.12 8.71 1.06
N VAL A 148 -7.39 9.78 0.78
CA VAL A 148 -7.89 11.15 1.00
C VAL A 148 -9.16 11.44 0.20
N PRO A 149 -9.27 11.07 -1.10
CA PRO A 149 -10.52 11.23 -1.83
C PRO A 149 -11.67 10.45 -1.21
N ALA A 150 -11.42 9.25 -0.69
CA ALA A 150 -12.44 8.46 0.01
C ALA A 150 -12.92 9.16 1.29
N VAL A 151 -12.00 9.75 2.06
CA VAL A 151 -12.35 10.52 3.27
C VAL A 151 -13.14 11.79 2.95
N LEU A 152 -12.76 12.52 1.89
CA LEU A 152 -13.36 13.81 1.56
C LEU A 152 -14.69 13.69 0.79
N LEU A 153 -14.80 12.73 -0.13
CA LEU A 153 -15.96 12.57 -1.01
C LEU A 153 -16.95 11.52 -0.48
N GLY A 154 -16.56 10.73 0.51
CA GLY A 154 -17.40 9.68 1.11
C GLY A 154 -17.87 8.67 0.06
N GLU A 155 -19.13 8.21 0.18
CA GLU A 155 -19.72 7.20 -0.71
C GLU A 155 -19.68 7.57 -2.21
N VAL A 156 -19.56 8.85 -2.56
CA VAL A 156 -19.50 9.31 -3.97
C VAL A 156 -18.22 8.82 -4.64
N ALA A 157 -17.09 8.73 -3.92
CA ALA A 157 -15.85 8.18 -4.46
C ALA A 157 -15.97 6.68 -4.76
N ALA A 158 -16.61 5.91 -3.88
CA ALA A 158 -16.69 4.45 -3.98
C ALA A 158 -17.59 3.98 -5.14
N LYS A 159 -18.67 4.71 -5.45
CA LYS A 159 -19.68 4.26 -6.44
C LYS A 159 -19.27 4.44 -7.91
N LYS A 160 -18.20 5.20 -8.20
CA LYS A 160 -17.82 5.55 -9.59
C LYS A 160 -16.55 4.86 -10.09
N LEU A 161 -15.76 4.24 -9.22
CA LEU A 161 -14.51 3.61 -9.60
C LEU A 161 -14.74 2.16 -10.05
N PRO A 162 -14.27 1.75 -11.25
CA PRO A 162 -14.35 0.37 -11.69
C PRO A 162 -13.28 -0.47 -10.99
N VAL A 163 -13.48 -0.77 -9.70
CA VAL A 163 -12.50 -1.44 -8.81
C VAL A 163 -11.92 -2.70 -9.45
N ARG A 164 -12.76 -3.54 -10.08
CA ARG A 164 -12.31 -4.75 -10.79
C ARG A 164 -11.29 -4.48 -11.89
N ALA A 165 -11.47 -3.40 -12.65
CA ALA A 165 -10.54 -3.02 -13.72
C ALA A 165 -9.22 -2.49 -13.12
N VAL A 166 -9.29 -1.68 -12.06
CA VAL A 166 -8.11 -1.15 -11.38
C VAL A 166 -7.28 -2.28 -10.76
N HIS A 167 -7.92 -3.21 -10.04
CA HIS A 167 -7.27 -4.40 -9.49
C HIS A 167 -6.68 -5.28 -10.58
N GLY A 168 -7.39 -5.47 -11.70
CA GLY A 168 -6.87 -6.21 -12.85
C GLY A 168 -5.62 -5.57 -13.48
N ILE A 169 -5.61 -4.23 -13.61
CA ILE A 169 -4.44 -3.48 -14.10
C ILE A 169 -3.27 -3.58 -13.11
N ALA A 170 -3.54 -3.38 -11.81
CA ALA A 170 -2.52 -3.52 -10.77
C ALA A 170 -1.92 -4.94 -10.79
N ALA A 171 -2.76 -5.97 -10.78
CA ALA A 171 -2.35 -7.36 -10.88
C ALA A 171 -1.48 -7.61 -12.11
N ALA A 172 -1.87 -7.11 -13.28
CA ALA A 172 -1.08 -7.24 -14.51
C ALA A 172 0.29 -6.56 -14.39
N ILE A 173 0.36 -5.34 -13.84
CA ILE A 173 1.62 -4.62 -13.61
C ILE A 173 2.54 -5.44 -12.70
N PHE A 174 2.01 -5.92 -11.58
CA PHE A 174 2.77 -6.72 -10.61
C PHE A 174 3.27 -8.04 -11.19
N LEU A 175 2.43 -8.76 -11.94
CA LEU A 175 2.83 -9.98 -12.64
C LEU A 175 3.92 -9.71 -13.68
N LEU A 176 3.78 -8.66 -14.50
CA LEU A 176 4.77 -8.29 -15.51
C LEU A 176 6.11 -7.88 -14.89
N LEU A 177 6.08 -7.10 -13.80
CA LEU A 177 7.28 -6.74 -13.05
C LEU A 177 7.95 -7.97 -12.44
N GLY A 178 7.18 -8.88 -11.85
CA GLY A 178 7.72 -10.09 -11.26
C GLY A 178 8.34 -11.03 -12.30
N VAL A 179 7.64 -11.27 -13.41
CA VAL A 179 8.14 -12.06 -14.55
C VAL A 179 9.40 -11.42 -15.16
N SER A 180 9.38 -10.11 -15.42
CA SER A 180 10.54 -9.42 -16.02
C SER A 180 11.80 -9.51 -15.15
N LEU A 181 11.64 -9.42 -13.82
CA LEU A 181 12.71 -9.68 -12.87
C LEU A 181 13.21 -11.13 -12.95
N LEU A 182 12.30 -12.11 -12.92
CA LEU A 182 12.69 -13.53 -12.97
C LEU A 182 13.36 -13.95 -14.28
N PHE A 183 13.08 -13.28 -15.40
CA PHE A 183 13.76 -13.54 -16.68
C PHE A 183 14.99 -12.65 -16.92
N GLY A 184 15.26 -11.68 -16.03
CA GLY A 184 16.47 -10.85 -16.10
C GLY A 184 16.39 -9.76 -17.17
N PHE A 185 15.19 -9.42 -17.65
CA PHE A 185 15.01 -8.27 -18.53
C PHE A 185 15.40 -6.95 -17.84
N GLY A 186 15.38 -6.92 -16.50
CA GLY A 186 15.81 -5.77 -15.70
C GLY A 186 17.33 -5.59 -15.55
N SER A 187 18.17 -6.50 -16.06
CA SER A 187 19.63 -6.29 -16.12
C SER A 187 20.11 -5.72 -17.47
N MET A 188 19.17 -5.39 -18.38
CA MET A 188 19.44 -4.77 -19.69
C MET A 188 18.98 -3.30 -19.78
N LEU A 189 18.49 -2.72 -18.67
CA LEU A 189 18.17 -1.30 -18.50
C LEU A 189 19.03 -0.75 -17.36
#